data_AF-X0YI48-F1
#
_entry.id   AF-X0YI48-F1
#
_cell.length_a   1.000
_cell.length_b   1.000
_cell.length_c   1.000
_cell.angle_alpha   90.00
_cell.angle_beta   90.00
_cell.angle_gamma   90.00
#
_symmetry.space_group_name_H-M   'P 1'
#
loop_
_entity.id
_entity.type
_entity.pdbx_description
1 polymer ?
#
loop_
_entity_poly.entity_id
_entity_poly.type
_entity_poly.pdbx_seq_one_letter_code
_entity_poly.pdbx_strand_id
1 'polypeptide(L)' 'MIFKGGIKILKIWLDFCEPKSVTMLRPLYEKLMKNNKVFITARDFDSTYYLLNKWGVDYIPV' A
#
# COMPACT_ATOMS: atom_id res chain seq x y z
N MET A 1 23.53 -16.18 24.22
CA MET A 1 22.19 -16.41 23.64
C MET A 1 21.94 -15.33 22.61
N ILE A 2 21.97 -15.68 21.32
CA ILE A 2 21.64 -14.74 20.24
C ILE A 2 20.14 -14.89 20.02
N PHE A 3 19.35 -13.86 20.33
CA PHE A 3 17.92 -13.86 20.04
C PHE A 3 17.72 -13.94 18.52
N LYS A 4 17.31 -15.10 18.01
CA LYS A 4 16.72 -15.21 16.66
C LYS A 4 15.32 -14.61 16.72
N GLY A 5 15.25 -13.28 16.73
CA GLY A 5 14.00 -12.56 16.49
C GLY A 5 13.65 -12.68 15.02
N GLY A 6 12.83 -13.67 14.65
CA GLY A 6 12.27 -13.75 13.31
C GLY A 6 11.43 -12.50 13.05
N ILE A 7 11.70 -11.80 11.93
CA ILE A 7 10.88 -10.66 11.51
C ILE A 7 9.49 -11.20 11.17
N LYS A 8 8.48 -10.83 11.97
CA LYS A 8 7.09 -11.20 11.70
C LYS A 8 6.59 -10.42 10.48
N ILE A 9 6.37 -11.11 9.37
CA ILE A 9 5.71 -10.53 8.19
C ILE A 9 4.26 -10.24 8.52
N LEU A 10 3.84 -8.98 8.45
CA LEU A 10 2.45 -8.58 8.66
C LEU A 10 1.66 -8.67 7.35
N LYS A 11 0.36 -8.90 7.48
CA LYS A 11 -0.63 -8.70 6.40
C LYS A 11 -1.31 -7.36 6.67
N ILE A 12 -1.19 -6.42 5.74
CA ILE A 12 -1.68 -5.04 5.88
C ILE A 12 -2.67 -4.78 4.76
N TRP A 13 -3.82 -4.20 5.09
CA TRP A 13 -4.80 -3.75 4.13
C TRP A 13 -4.88 -2.22 4.15
N LEU A 14 -4.79 -1.61 2.97
CA LEU A 14 -4.95 -0.17 2.77
C LEU A 14 -6.12 0.07 1.82
N ASP A 15 -7.08 0.91 2.23
CA ASP A 15 -8.19 1.35 1.39
C ASP A 15 -7.97 2.82 1.01
N PHE A 16 -7.84 3.08 -0.30
CA PHE A 16 -7.72 4.45 -0.82
C PHE A 16 -9.05 4.93 -1.37
N CYS A 17 -9.62 5.92 -0.68
CA CYS A 17 -10.85 6.57 -1.09
C CYS A 17 -10.62 7.85 -1.91
N GLU A 18 -9.45 8.50 -1.78
CA GLU A 18 -9.18 9.78 -2.44
C GLU A 18 -7.75 9.85 -3.01
N PRO A 19 -7.54 10.57 -4.14
CA PRO A 19 -6.22 10.72 -4.77
C PRO A 19 -5.15 11.31 -3.84
N LYS A 20 -5.57 12.21 -2.94
CA LYS A 20 -4.68 12.87 -1.99
C LYS A 20 -4.04 11.85 -1.04
N SER A 21 -4.80 10.87 -0.58
CA SER A 21 -4.30 9.81 0.31
C SER A 21 -3.27 8.92 -0.39
N VAL A 22 -3.51 8.56 -1.66
CA VAL A 22 -2.58 7.80 -2.51
C VAL A 22 -1.23 8.53 -2.65
N THR A 23 -1.27 9.86 -2.81
CA THR A 23 -0.06 10.67 -2.96
C THR A 23 0.68 10.86 -1.64
N MET A 24 -0.03 11.26 -0.58
CA MET A 24 0.59 11.59 0.71
C MET A 24 1.18 10.36 1.41
N LEU A 25 0.52 9.20 1.30
CA LEU A 25 0.93 7.98 1.99
C LEU A 25 1.93 7.15 1.19
N ARG A 26 2.39 7.63 0.03
CA ARG A 26 3.31 6.91 -0.84
C ARG A 26 4.57 6.40 -0.16
N PRO A 27 5.35 7.24 0.55
CA PRO A 27 6.55 6.76 1.22
C PRO A 27 6.24 5.68 2.28
N LEU A 28 5.04 5.73 2.87
CA LEU A 28 4.60 4.77 3.88
C LEU A 28 4.31 3.41 3.25
N TYR A 29 3.42 3.35 2.25
CA TYR A 29 3.06 2.05 1.69
C TYR A 29 4.21 1.41 0.91
N GLU A 30 5.08 2.19 0.24
CA GLU A 30 6.31 1.66 -0.38
C GLU A 30 7.24 1.02 0.67
N LYS A 31 7.37 1.63 1.86
CA LYS A 31 8.15 1.05 2.95
C LYS A 31 7.51 -0.20 3.52
N LEU A 32 6.17 -0.22 3.64
CA LEU A 32 5.43 -1.38 4.14
C LEU A 32 5.56 -2.57 3.19
N MET A 33 5.45 -2.35 1.88
CA MET A 33 5.55 -3.39 0.84
C MET A 33 6.90 -4.12 0.81
N LYS A 34 7.99 -3.47 1.24
CA LYS A 34 9.32 -4.11 1.26
C LYS A 34 9.42 -5.30 2.20
N ASN A 35 8.68 -5.26 3.33
CA ASN A 35 8.82 -6.23 4.42
C ASN A 35 7.51 -6.92 4.80
N ASN A 36 6.38 -6.51 4.22
CA ASN A 36 5.05 -6.97 4.58
C ASN A 36 4.22 -7.30 3.33
N LYS A 37 3.21 -8.15 3.52
CA LYS A 37 2.21 -8.40 2.48
C LYS A 37 1.16 -7.31 2.56
N VAL A 38 1.21 -6.35 1.64
CA VAL A 38 0.25 -5.23 1.57
C VAL A 38 -0.79 -5.52 0.49
N PHE A 39 -2.06 -5.37 0.83
CA PHE A 39 -3.18 -5.41 -0.11
C PHE A 39 -3.77 -4.02 -0.20
N ILE A 40 -3.94 -3.51 -1.41
CA ILE A 40 -4.55 -2.19 -1.65
C ILE A 40 -5.90 -2.38 -2.31
N THR A 41 -6.91 -1.75 -1.74
CA THR A 41 -8.18 -1.47 -2.42
C THR A 41 -8.25 0.00 -2.77
N ALA A 42 -8.88 0.33 -3.89
CA ALA A 42 -9.04 1.71 -4.30
C ALA A 42 -10.42 1.94 -4.92
N ARG A 43 -10.99 3.11 -4.63
CA ARG A 43 -12.23 3.59 -5.25
C ARG A 43 -11.91 4.51 -6.42
N ASP A 44 -12.76 4.52 -7.44
CA ASP A 44 -12.61 5.40 -8.59
C ASP A 44 -13.06 6.84 -8.25
N PHE A 45 -12.32 7.49 -7.36
CA PHE A 45 -12.48 8.91 -7.12
C PHE A 45 -11.44 9.67 -7.94
N ASP A 46 -11.94 10.45 -8.90
CA ASP A 46 -11.18 11.41 -9.71
C ASP A 46 -9.95 10.78 -10.39
N SER A 47 -8.79 10.87 -9.74
CA SER A 47 -7.50 10.46 -10.29
C SER A 47 -6.85 9.29 -9.51
N THR A 48 -7.58 8.64 -8.60
CA THR A 48 -7.03 7.58 -7.72
C THR A 48 -6.43 6.43 -8.51
N TYR A 49 -7.17 5.86 -9.47
CA TYR A 49 -6.67 4.78 -10.33
C TYR A 49 -5.52 5.22 -11.21
N TYR A 50 -5.61 6.43 -11.78
CA TYR A 50 -4.53 6.99 -12.59
C TYR A 50 -3.22 7.08 -11.81
N LEU A 51 -3.25 7.57 -10.56
CA LEU A 51 -2.05 7.69 -9.73
C LEU A 51 -1.45 6.33 -9.36
N LEU A 52 -2.27 5.35 -9.00
CA LEU A 52 -1.82 3.99 -8.68
C LEU A 52 -1.18 3.31 -9.91
N ASN A 53 -1.84 3.40 -11.06
CA ASN A 53 -1.32 2.88 -12.33
C ASN A 53 -0.01 3.56 -12.74
N LYS A 54 0.05 4.90 -12.63
CA LYS A 54 1.25 5.69 -12.93
C LYS A 54 2.46 5.28 -12.09
N TRP A 55 2.24 4.80 -10.86
CA TRP A 55 3.31 4.38 -9.95
C TRP A 55 3.52 2.86 -9.91
N GLY A 56 2.80 2.10 -10.74
CA GLY A 56 2.93 0.64 -10.80
C GLY A 56 2.49 -0.04 -9.49
N VAL A 57 1.48 0.51 -8.82
CA VAL A 57 0.95 -0.03 -7.57
C VAL A 57 -0.25 -0.91 -7.89
N ASP A 58 -0.14 -2.22 -7.62
CA ASP A 58 -1.26 -3.15 -7.77
C ASP A 58 -2.37 -2.84 -6.75
N TYR A 59 -3.62 -2.84 -7.22
CA TYR A 59 -4.79 -2.62 -6.38
C TYR A 59 -6.01 -3.42 -6.85
N ILE A 60 -6.97 -3.59 -5.96
CA ILE A 60 -8.29 -4.15 -6.25
C ILE A 60 -9.27 -2.97 -6.35
N PRO A 61 -9.94 -2.75 -7.50
CA PRO A 61 -10.98 -1.74 -7.62
C PRO A 61 -12.19 -2.12 -6.77
N VAL A 62 -12.76 -1.14 -6.06
CA VAL A 62 -13.94 -1.24 -5.19
C VAL A 62 -14.97 -0.19 -5.55
#